data_AF-A0A9N9PAM5-F1
#
_entry.id   AF-A0A9N9PAM5-F1
#
_cell.length_a   1.000
_cell.length_b   1.000
_cell.length_c   1.000
_cell.angle_alpha   90.00
_cell.angle_beta   90.00
_cell.angle_gamma   90.00
#
_symmetry.space_group_name_H-M   'P 1'
#
loop_
_entity.id
_entity.type
_entity.pdbx_description
1 polymer ?
#
loop_
_entity_poly.entity_id
_entity_poly.type
_entity_poly.pdbx_seq_one_letter_code
_entity_poly.pdbx_strand_id
1 'polypeptide(L)' 'MPKPHHLTPYIEILKEKANDYNYKAICLACIEFKGKVYALEEKFTNIKKCCRDHFKKCPWFKQKYGEQATKIIDDTD' A
#
# COMPACT_ATOMS: atom_id res chain seq x y z
N MET A 1 -0.90 18.00 2.50
CA MET A 1 -0.89 16.71 1.78
C MET A 1 0.00 15.74 2.54
N PRO A 2 -0.32 14.44 2.61
CA PRO A 2 0.55 13.47 3.27
C PRO A 2 1.94 13.48 2.61
N LYS A 3 3.01 13.40 3.40
CA LYS A 3 4.37 13.38 2.87
C LYS A 3 4.56 12.10 2.03
N PRO A 4 4.94 12.21 0.75
CA PRO A 4 5.21 11.03 -0.05
C PRO A 4 6.42 10.29 0.53
N HIS A 5 6.33 8.97 0.55
CA HIS A 5 7.42 8.07 0.92
C HIS A 5 7.68 7.09 -0.23
N HIS A 6 8.78 6.32 -0.18
CA HIS A 6 9.15 5.39 -1.26
C HIS A 6 8.05 4.36 -1.60
N LEU A 7 7.15 4.05 -0.65
CA LEU A 7 5.99 3.16 -0.89
C LEU A 7 4.77 3.84 -1.57
N THR A 8 4.75 5.17 -1.68
CA THR A 8 3.63 5.93 -2.28
C THR A 8 3.31 5.53 -3.74
N PRO A 9 4.29 5.20 -4.61
CA PRO A 9 4.02 4.75 -5.98
C PRO A 9 3.25 3.42 -6.08
N TYR A 10 3.13 2.67 -4.98
CA TYR A 10 2.53 1.34 -4.94
C TYR A 10 1.12 1.33 -4.33
N ILE A 11 0.60 2.51 -3.96
CA ILE A 11 -0.69 2.68 -3.32
C ILE A 11 -1.52 3.77 -4.02
N GLU A 12 -2.84 3.65 -3.96
CA GLU A 12 -3.75 4.74 -4.27
C GLU A 12 -4.24 5.37 -2.96
N ILE A 13 -3.98 6.67 -2.76
CA ILE A 13 -4.42 7.40 -1.57
C ILE A 13 -5.89 7.79 -1.74
N LEU A 14 -6.73 7.38 -0.80
CA LEU A 14 -8.14 7.71 -0.76
C LEU A 14 -8.35 9.11 -0.16
N LYS A 15 -9.46 9.76 -0.55
CA LYS A 15 -9.91 11.02 0.09
C LYS A 15 -10.50 10.79 1.49
N GLU A 16 -10.55 9.55 1.95
CA GLU A 16 -11.00 9.17 3.30
C GLU A 16 -9.87 9.36 4.32
N LYS A 17 -10.14 10.09 5.40
CA LYS A 17 -9.19 10.25 6.52
C LYS A 17 -9.15 8.98 7.37
N ALA A 18 -7.95 8.55 7.73
CA ALA A 18 -7.74 7.52 8.75
C ALA A 18 -7.67 8.14 10.16
N ASN A 19 -7.08 9.34 10.26
CA ASN A 19 -7.02 10.18 11.46
C ASN A 19 -6.80 11.65 11.04
N ASP A 20 -6.60 12.56 12.00
CA ASP A 20 -6.41 13.99 11.73
C ASP A 20 -5.27 14.32 10.75
N TYR A 21 -4.25 13.46 10.70
CA TYR A 21 -3.02 13.69 9.94
C TYR A 21 -2.86 12.80 8.70
N ASN A 22 -3.48 11.61 8.70
CA ASN A 22 -3.23 10.57 7.72
C ASN A 22 -4.51 10.18 6.96
N TYR A 23 -4.33 9.88 5.68
CA TYR A 23 -5.39 9.37 4.80
C TYR A 23 -5.33 7.86 4.73
N LYS A 24 -6.43 7.23 4.31
CA LYS A 24 -6.40 5.80 3.94
C LYS A 24 -5.83 5.62 2.54
N ALA A 25 -5.30 4.44 2.30
CA ALA A 25 -4.75 4.04 1.02
C ALA A 25 -5.09 2.58 0.73
N ILE A 26 -5.03 2.23 -0.55
CA ILE A 26 -5.27 0.88 -1.05
C ILE A 26 -4.11 0.44 -1.92
N CYS A 27 -3.81 -0.85 -1.93
CA CYS A 27 -2.69 -1.42 -2.69
C CYS A 27 -3.01 -1.51 -4.18
N LEU A 28 -2.15 -0.96 -5.04
CA LEU A 28 -2.33 -1.01 -6.50
C LEU A 28 -2.26 -2.45 -7.04
N ALA A 29 -1.45 -3.32 -6.43
CA ALA A 29 -1.42 -4.73 -6.81
C ALA A 29 -2.73 -5.44 -6.45
N CYS A 30 -3.36 -5.12 -5.31
CA CYS A 30 -4.68 -5.65 -4.99
C CYS A 30 -5.73 -5.22 -6.02
N ILE A 31 -5.69 -3.95 -6.47
CA ILE A 31 -6.60 -3.45 -7.51
C ILE A 31 -6.40 -4.22 -8.81
N GLU A 32 -5.15 -4.45 -9.24
CA GLU A 32 -4.86 -5.13 -10.49
C GLU A 32 -5.30 -6.60 -10.50
N PHE A 33 -5.08 -7.33 -9.41
CA PHE A 33 -5.35 -8.77 -9.36
C PHE A 33 -6.77 -9.14 -8.88
N LYS A 34 -7.39 -8.30 -8.03
CA LYS A 34 -8.70 -8.58 -7.41
C LYS A 34 -9.75 -7.50 -7.65
N GLY A 35 -9.37 -6.40 -8.27
CA GLY A 35 -10.25 -5.27 -8.52
C GLY A 35 -10.33 -4.29 -7.34
N LYS A 36 -10.95 -3.14 -7.62
CA LYS A 36 -11.01 -2.02 -6.67
C LYS A 36 -11.88 -2.32 -5.44
N VAL A 37 -12.94 -3.11 -5.59
CA VAL A 37 -13.84 -3.47 -4.47
C VAL A 37 -13.08 -4.21 -3.38
N TYR A 38 -12.36 -5.28 -3.75
CA TYR A 38 -11.50 -6.02 -2.82
C TYR A 38 -10.42 -5.13 -2.19
N ALA A 39 -9.78 -4.27 -2.99
CA ALA A 39 -8.76 -3.36 -2.49
C ALA A 39 -9.31 -2.32 -1.49
N LEU A 40 -10.57 -1.90 -1.64
CA LEU A 40 -11.26 -0.99 -0.71
C LEU A 40 -11.62 -1.66 0.62
N GLU A 41 -11.90 -2.96 0.63
CA GLU A 41 -12.09 -3.74 1.87
C GLU A 41 -10.76 -3.85 2.63
N GLU A 42 -9.65 -4.05 1.91
CA GLU A 42 -8.29 -4.15 2.44
C GLU A 42 -7.58 -2.78 2.57
N LYS A 43 -8.34 -1.69 2.77
CA LYS A 43 -7.76 -0.34 2.92
C LYS A 43 -7.00 -0.18 4.25
N PHE A 44 -5.86 0.50 4.20
CA PHE A 44 -5.01 0.73 5.36
C PHE A 44 -4.61 2.20 5.50
N THR A 45 -4.08 2.58 6.66
CA THR A 45 -3.58 3.95 6.89
C THR A 45 -2.31 4.20 6.07
N ASN A 46 -2.24 5.34 5.38
CA ASN A 46 -1.08 5.78 4.61
C ASN A 46 0.10 6.20 5.51
N ILE A 47 0.69 5.22 6.20
CA ILE A 47 1.90 5.34 7.00
C ILE A 47 2.86 4.23 6.54
N LYS A 48 4.16 4.55 6.43
CA LYS A 48 5.24 3.62 5.99
C LYS A 48 5.14 2.25 6.68
N LYS A 49 4.91 2.22 8.00
CA LYS A 49 4.73 0.97 8.78
C LYS A 49 3.53 0.13 8.32
N CYS A 50 2.36 0.75 8.11
CA CYS A 50 1.16 0.05 7.66
C CYS A 50 1.28 -0.44 6.22
N CYS A 51 1.85 0.38 5.33
CA CYS A 51 2.10 -0.01 3.95
C CYS A 51 3.05 -1.23 3.89
N ARG A 52 4.13 -1.18 4.67
CA ARG A 52 5.10 -2.30 4.77
C ARG A 52 4.43 -3.57 5.29
N ASP A 53 3.65 -3.49 6.37
CA ASP A 53 2.98 -4.65 6.94
C ASP A 53 1.98 -5.28 5.95
N HIS A 54 1.21 -4.44 5.25
CA HIS A 54 0.31 -4.89 4.20
C HIS A 54 1.09 -5.59 3.06
N PHE A 55 2.14 -4.97 2.51
CA PHE A 55 2.91 -5.54 1.41
C PHE A 55 3.63 -6.84 1.78
N LYS A 56 4.09 -7.00 3.03
CA LYS A 56 4.66 -8.26 3.51
C LYS A 56 3.66 -9.41 3.48
N LYS A 57 2.38 -9.13 3.75
CA LYS A 57 1.29 -10.11 3.80
C LYS A 57 0.54 -10.25 2.48
N CYS A 58 0.68 -9.28 1.57
CA CYS A 58 -0.08 -9.20 0.33
C CYS A 58 0.48 -10.18 -0.72
N PRO A 59 -0.25 -11.27 -1.06
CA PRO A 59 0.21 -12.22 -2.06
C PRO A 59 0.26 -11.58 -3.46
N TRP A 60 -0.64 -10.65 -3.75
CA TRP A 60 -0.72 -9.95 -5.04
C TRP A 60 0.47 -9.03 -5.26
N PHE A 61 0.96 -8.39 -4.19
CA PHE A 61 2.14 -7.56 -4.26
C PHE A 61 3.39 -8.39 -4.58
N LYS A 62 3.56 -9.53 -3.90
CA LYS A 62 4.63 -10.48 -4.20
C LYS A 62 4.50 -11.07 -5.61
N GLN A 63 3.28 -11.36 -6.06
CA GLN A 63 3.04 -11.87 -7.41
C GLN A 63 3.38 -10.85 -8.49
N LYS A 64 3.10 -9.55 -8.25
CA LYS A 64 3.39 -8.46 -9.20
C LYS A 64 4.87 -8.15 -9.31
N TYR A 65 5.57 -8.02 -8.18
CA TYR A 65 6.96 -7.54 -8.14
C TYR A 65 8.00 -8.65 -7.95
N GLY A 66 7.57 -9.90 -7.70
CA GLY A 66 8.45 -11.05 -7.55
C GLY A 66 9.53 -10.85 -6.49
N GLU A 67 10.78 -11.14 -6.84
CA GLU A 67 11.94 -10.98 -5.96
C GLU A 67 12.21 -9.51 -5.56
N GLN A 68 11.76 -8.55 -6.37
CA GLN A 68 11.90 -7.12 -6.07
C GLN A 68 10.95 -6.67 -4.96
N ALA A 69 9.86 -7.42 -4.70
CA ALA A 69 8.90 -7.09 -3.65
C ALA A 69 9.59 -6.91 -2.30
N THR A 70 10.51 -7.82 -1.95
CA THR A 70 11.26 -7.75 -0.69
C THR A 70 12.13 -6.49 -0.63
N LYS A 71 12.81 -6.13 -1.73
CA LYS A 71 13.63 -4.91 -1.79
C LYS A 71 12.78 -3.65 -1.60
N ILE A 72 11.63 -3.57 -2.28
CA ILE A 72 10.71 -2.44 -2.16
C ILE A 72 10.19 -2.30 -0.72
N ILE A 73 9.90 -3.42 -0.06
CA ILE A 73 9.38 -3.45 1.32
C ILE A 73 10.46 -3.08 2.35
N ASP A 74 11.69 -3.55 2.11
CA ASP A 74 12.81 -3.47 3.03
C ASP A 74 13.66 -2.19 2.84
N ASP A 75 13.43 -1.42 1.77
CA ASP A 75 14.11 -0.14 1.54
C ASP A 75 13.86 0.81 2.73
N THR A 76 14.82 0.80 3.65
CA THR A 76 14.89 1.64 4.84
C THR A 76 15.73 2.84 4.52
N ASP A 77 15.09 3.93 4.14
CA ASP A 77 15.46 5.24 4.69
C ASP A 77 15.31 5.20 6.22
#